data_AF-A0A2N3GEA9-F1
#
_entry.id   AF-A0A2N3GEA9-F1
#
_cell.length_a   1.000
_cell.length_b   1.000
_cell.length_c   1.000
_cell.angle_alpha   90.00
_cell.angle_beta   90.00
_cell.angle_gamma   90.00
#
_symmetry.space_group_name_H-M   'P 1'
#
loop_
_entity.id
_entity.type
_entity.pdbx_description
1 polymer ?
#
loop_
_entity_poly.entity_id
_entity_poly.type
_entity_poly.pdbx_seq_one_letter_code
_entity_poly.pdbx_strand_id
1 'polypeptide(L)'
;MVYAIALTHTRCQGDADDVFQDVFLTYHRRQPAFRSEEHRKAWLITTTINCARQVAGSSWRTRVVPLPTGEADAAPAQFEFATVEQNALFAALKALPDSYRSVLHLFYFEDLSIARIAEVLDLTVSTVKMRLSRGRALMRERLTQGVFDD
;
A
#
# COMPACT_ATOMS: atom_id res chain seq x y z
N MET A 1 9.66 4.19 1.87
CA MET A 1 9.39 2.94 1.14
C MET A 1 8.63 1.91 1.96
N VAL A 2 9.26 0.98 2.71
CA VAL A 2 8.57 -0.21 3.30
C VAL A 2 7.32 0.16 4.09
N TYR A 3 7.44 1.05 5.09
CA TYR A 3 6.30 1.44 5.92
C TYR A 3 5.20 2.19 5.11
N ALA A 4 5.59 3.05 4.18
CA ALA A 4 4.65 3.77 3.31
C ALA A 4 3.83 2.82 2.42
N ILE A 5 4.50 1.80 1.85
CA ILE A 5 3.84 0.72 1.10
C ILE A 5 2.90 -0.04 2.04
N ALA A 6 3.37 -0.47 3.21
CA ALA A 6 2.53 -1.17 4.18
C ALA A 6 1.26 -0.38 4.50
N LEU A 7 1.40 0.88 4.88
CA LEU A 7 0.31 1.79 5.23
C LEU A 7 -0.69 2.03 4.08
N THR A 8 -0.20 2.05 2.84
CA THR A 8 -1.02 2.18 1.62
C THR A 8 -1.81 0.90 1.32
N HIS A 9 -1.30 -0.25 1.73
CA HIS A 9 -1.90 -1.56 1.47
C HIS A 9 -2.70 -2.12 2.67
N THR A 10 -2.59 -1.53 3.86
CA THR A 10 -3.33 -1.94 5.07
C THR A 10 -4.46 -0.98 5.45
N ARG A 11 -5.31 -1.40 6.41
CA ARG A 11 -6.50 -0.63 6.81
C ARG A 11 -6.19 0.31 7.96
N CYS A 12 -5.46 -0.15 8.97
CA CYS A 12 -5.03 0.65 10.12
C CYS A 12 -3.51 0.69 10.26
N GLN A 13 -3.04 1.54 11.16
CA GLN A 13 -1.63 1.69 11.47
C GLN A 13 -1.03 0.41 12.07
N GLY A 14 -1.73 -0.25 13.01
CA GLY A 14 -1.23 -1.48 13.63
C GLY A 14 -0.92 -2.59 12.62
N ASP A 15 -1.77 -2.74 11.59
CA ASP A 15 -1.47 -3.66 10.49
C ASP A 15 -0.21 -3.28 9.72
N ALA A 16 0.02 -1.98 9.53
CA ALA A 16 1.20 -1.49 8.82
C ALA A 16 2.47 -1.76 9.64
N ASP A 17 2.39 -1.59 10.96
CA ASP A 17 3.45 -1.92 11.91
C ASP A 17 3.76 -3.43 11.88
N ASP A 18 2.73 -4.28 11.88
CA ASP A 18 2.89 -5.75 11.79
C ASP A 18 3.55 -6.15 10.47
N VAL A 19 3.07 -5.61 9.34
CA VAL A 19 3.67 -5.86 8.01
C VAL A 19 5.12 -5.40 7.98
N PHE A 20 5.42 -4.23 8.54
CA PHE A 20 6.78 -3.70 8.61
C PHE A 20 7.69 -4.64 9.40
N GLN A 21 7.25 -5.09 10.58
CA GLN A 21 7.99 -6.04 11.40
C GLN A 21 8.23 -7.35 10.66
N ASP A 22 7.20 -7.92 10.04
CA ASP A 22 7.29 -9.18 9.30
C ASP A 22 8.29 -9.11 8.13
N VAL A 23 8.33 -7.99 7.41
CA VAL A 23 9.27 -7.77 6.31
C VAL A 23 10.72 -7.81 6.82
N PHE A 24 11.03 -7.09 7.90
CA PHE A 24 12.40 -7.05 8.43
C PHE A 24 12.80 -8.31 9.18
N LEU A 25 11.86 -9.00 9.85
CA LEU A 25 12.08 -10.33 10.40
C LEU A 25 12.39 -11.33 9.29
N THR A 26 11.66 -11.28 8.18
CA THR A 26 11.91 -12.12 7.00
C THR A 26 13.27 -11.81 6.39
N TYR A 27 13.63 -10.53 6.28
CA TYR A 27 14.95 -10.10 5.81
C TYR A 27 16.08 -10.68 6.67
N HIS A 28 15.96 -10.55 8.00
CA HIS A 28 16.98 -11.05 8.92
C HIS A 28 17.08 -12.58 8.93
N ARG A 29 15.96 -13.30 8.87
CA ARG A 29 15.93 -14.77 8.89
C ARG A 29 16.41 -15.40 7.58
N ARG A 30 16.01 -14.85 6.44
CA ARG A 30 16.33 -15.43 5.12
C ARG A 30 17.69 -15.00 4.59
N GLN A 31 18.21 -13.86 5.06
CA GLN A 31 19.46 -13.26 4.58
C GLN A 31 19.61 -13.32 3.05
N PRO A 32 18.63 -12.82 2.29
CA PRO A 32 18.65 -12.88 0.83
C PRO A 32 19.92 -12.22 0.26
N ALA A 33 20.54 -12.91 -0.70
CA ALA A 33 21.69 -12.36 -1.41
C ALA A 33 21.23 -11.37 -2.50
N PHE A 34 21.67 -10.13 -2.39
CA PHE A 34 21.36 -9.09 -3.37
C PHE A 34 22.53 -8.86 -4.32
N ARG A 35 22.20 -8.65 -5.60
CA ARG A 35 23.18 -8.38 -6.66
C ARG A 35 23.44 -6.87 -6.81
N SER A 36 22.49 -6.06 -6.36
CA SER A 36 22.51 -4.61 -6.40
C SER A 36 21.51 -4.03 -5.41
N GLU A 37 21.61 -2.73 -5.16
CA GLU A 37 20.63 -1.97 -4.38
C GLU A 37 19.22 -2.02 -4.99
N GLU A 38 19.12 -2.02 -6.30
CA GLU A 38 17.85 -2.13 -7.01
C GLU A 38 17.20 -3.51 -6.85
N HIS A 39 18.02 -4.57 -6.78
CA HIS A 39 17.53 -5.91 -6.46
C HIS A 39 17.00 -5.96 -5.02
N ARG A 40 17.72 -5.34 -4.07
CA ARG A 40 17.27 -5.22 -2.67
C ARG A 40 15.95 -4.45 -2.56
N LYS A 41 15.82 -3.31 -3.24
CA LYS A 41 14.58 -2.53 -3.26
C LYS A 41 13.40 -3.32 -3.83
N ALA A 42 13.59 -3.99 -4.96
CA ALA A 42 12.56 -4.84 -5.56
C ALA A 42 12.11 -5.96 -4.62
N TRP A 43 13.06 -6.60 -3.94
CA TRP A 43 12.75 -7.62 -2.94
C TRP A 43 11.95 -7.05 -1.76
N LEU A 44 12.32 -5.89 -1.24
CA LEU A 44 11.59 -5.23 -0.15
C LEU A 44 10.16 -4.86 -0.58
N ILE A 45 9.99 -4.30 -1.78
CA ILE A 45 8.67 -3.94 -2.33
C ILE A 45 7.77 -5.17 -2.45
N THR A 46 8.24 -6.21 -3.13
CA THR A 46 7.48 -7.44 -3.35
C THR A 46 7.12 -8.12 -2.03
N THR A 47 8.08 -8.24 -1.12
CA THR A 47 7.85 -8.82 0.21
C THR A 47 6.81 -8.02 0.98
N THR A 48 6.90 -6.69 0.98
CA THR A 48 5.94 -5.82 1.68
C THR A 48 4.53 -5.97 1.13
N ILE A 49 4.36 -5.93 -0.19
CA ILE A 49 3.04 -6.10 -0.84
C ILE A 49 2.47 -7.48 -0.53
N ASN A 50 3.29 -8.53 -0.54
CA ASN A 50 2.84 -9.89 -0.22
C ASN A 50 2.41 -10.03 1.25
N CYS A 51 3.20 -9.50 2.19
CA CYS A 51 2.83 -9.45 3.61
C CYS A 51 1.52 -8.68 3.82
N ALA A 52 1.38 -7.49 3.21
CA ALA A 52 0.16 -6.70 3.32
C ALA A 52 -1.08 -7.43 2.75
N ARG A 53 -0.93 -8.15 1.63
CA ARG A 53 -2.01 -8.98 1.07
C ARG A 53 -2.38 -10.14 1.99
N GLN A 54 -1.40 -10.78 2.63
CA GLN A 54 -1.64 -11.84 3.60
C GLN A 54 -2.42 -11.33 4.81
N VAL A 55 -2.04 -10.18 5.36
CA VAL A 55 -2.77 -9.51 6.45
C VAL A 55 -4.18 -9.11 6.00
N ALA A 56 -4.34 -8.59 4.77
CA ALA A 56 -5.63 -8.24 4.20
C ALA A 56 -6.57 -9.44 3.99
N GLY A 57 -6.04 -10.58 3.56
CA GLY A 57 -6.79 -11.81 3.28
C GLY A 57 -6.95 -12.77 4.47
N SER A 58 -6.34 -12.48 5.61
CA SER A 58 -6.37 -13.37 6.78
C SER A 58 -7.80 -13.54 7.32
N SER A 59 -8.28 -14.79 7.30
CA SER A 59 -9.59 -15.20 7.81
C SER A 59 -9.79 -14.91 9.31
N TRP A 60 -8.71 -14.67 10.05
CA TRP A 60 -8.75 -14.16 11.43
C TRP A 60 -9.64 -12.92 11.53
N ARG A 61 -9.61 -12.03 10.53
CA ARG A 61 -10.43 -10.81 10.52
C ARG A 61 -11.92 -11.05 10.37
N THR A 62 -12.33 -12.09 9.66
CA THR A 62 -13.76 -12.42 9.50
C THR A 62 -14.32 -13.15 10.71
N ARG A 63 -13.44 -13.61 11.62
CA ARG A 63 -13.79 -14.45 12.78
C ARG A 63 -13.60 -13.74 14.13
N VAL A 64 -13.18 -12.48 14.14
CA VAL A 64 -13.01 -11.69 15.37
C VAL A 64 -14.21 -10.75 15.50
N VAL A 65 -14.92 -10.85 16.63
CA VAL A 65 -15.95 -9.90 17.02
C VAL A 65 -15.30 -8.82 17.89
N PRO A 66 -15.54 -7.53 17.64
CA PRO A 66 -15.05 -6.47 18.52
C PRO A 66 -15.49 -6.72 19.96
N LEU A 67 -14.54 -6.70 20.90
CA LEU A 67 -14.85 -6.72 22.32
C LEU A 67 -15.50 -5.38 22.67
N PRO A 68 -16.69 -5.37 23.29
CA PRO A 68 -17.31 -4.13 23.74
C PRO A 68 -16.52 -3.59 24.93
N THR A 69 -15.53 -2.75 24.67
CA THR A 69 -14.90 -1.90 25.68
C THR A 69 -15.81 -0.69 25.86
N GLY A 70 -16.34 -0.46 27.07
CA GLY A 70 -17.33 0.60 27.36
C GLY A 70 -16.84 2.04 27.20
N GLU A 71 -15.69 2.24 26.58
CA GLU A 71 -15.20 3.54 26.12
C GLU A 71 -15.61 3.67 24.66
N ALA A 72 -16.45 4.67 24.37
CA ALA A 72 -17.00 4.95 23.06
C ALA A 72 -15.97 4.74 21.96
N ASP A 73 -16.28 3.85 21.01
CA ASP A 73 -15.58 3.53 19.76
C ASP A 73 -14.58 4.60 19.31
N ALA A 74 -13.41 4.62 19.93
CA ALA A 74 -12.31 5.42 19.43
C ALA A 74 -11.89 4.74 18.13
N ALA A 75 -12.32 5.32 17.00
CA ALA A 75 -11.88 4.86 15.70
C ALA A 75 -10.36 4.66 15.78
N PRO A 76 -9.83 3.50 15.32
CA PRO A 76 -8.42 3.20 15.45
C PRO A 76 -7.63 4.39 14.90
N ALA A 77 -6.68 4.90 15.68
CA ALA A 77 -5.90 6.10 15.37
C ALA A 77 -5.59 6.13 13.87
N GLN A 78 -6.28 7.03 13.17
CA GLN A 78 -6.14 7.13 11.74
C GLN A 78 -4.81 7.81 11.49
N PHE A 79 -4.01 7.23 10.59
CA PHE A 79 -2.80 7.91 10.17
C PHE A 79 -3.21 9.17 9.43
N GLU A 80 -2.88 10.32 10.01
CA GLU A 80 -3.14 11.64 9.43
C GLU A 80 -1.83 12.28 8.99
N PHE A 81 -1.82 12.74 7.75
CA PHE A 81 -0.79 13.62 7.22
C PHE A 81 -0.97 15.05 7.72
N ALA A 82 0.07 15.87 7.53
CA ALA A 82 0.09 17.25 8.03
C ALA A 82 -0.95 18.16 7.36
N THR A 83 -1.39 17.86 6.12
CA THR A 83 -2.34 18.69 5.39
C THR A 83 -3.61 17.93 4.99
N VAL A 84 -4.71 18.67 4.84
CA VAL A 84 -6.01 18.12 4.44
C VAL A 84 -5.95 17.51 3.04
N GLU A 85 -5.21 18.13 2.12
CA GLU A 85 -5.04 17.65 0.75
C GLU A 85 -4.28 16.32 0.70
N GLN A 86 -3.25 16.16 1.55
CA GLN A 86 -2.51 14.92 1.67
C GLN A 86 -3.39 13.78 2.21
N ASN A 87 -4.22 14.08 3.20
CA ASN A 87 -5.19 13.12 3.74
C ASN A 87 -6.25 12.74 2.69
N ALA A 88 -6.78 13.70 1.94
CA ALA A 88 -7.74 13.45 0.85
C ALA A 88 -7.12 12.59 -0.26
N LEU A 89 -5.88 12.90 -0.67
CA LEU A 89 -5.13 12.11 -1.66
C LEU A 89 -4.90 10.68 -1.17
N PHE A 90 -4.49 10.53 0.08
CA PHE A 90 -4.23 9.23 0.68
C PHE A 90 -5.51 8.40 0.81
N ALA A 91 -6.62 9.01 1.22
CA ALA A 91 -7.92 8.36 1.28
C ALA A 91 -8.39 7.91 -0.12
N ALA A 92 -8.25 8.77 -1.14
CA ALA A 92 -8.55 8.42 -2.52
C ALA A 92 -7.71 7.23 -2.99
N LEU A 93 -6.39 7.24 -2.71
CA LEU A 93 -5.48 6.15 -3.05
C LEU A 93 -5.88 4.83 -2.36
N LYS A 94 -6.21 4.86 -1.06
CA LYS A 94 -6.68 3.69 -0.30
C LYS A 94 -8.01 3.14 -0.81
N ALA A 95 -8.87 3.96 -1.40
CA ALA A 95 -10.14 3.50 -1.98
C ALA A 95 -9.99 2.77 -3.33
N LEU A 96 -8.82 2.84 -3.99
CA LEU A 96 -8.59 2.12 -5.24
C LEU A 96 -8.40 0.62 -5.01
N PRO A 97 -8.78 -0.25 -5.97
CA PRO A 97 -8.34 -1.64 -5.99
C PRO A 97 -6.80 -1.78 -5.90
N ASP A 98 -6.33 -2.81 -5.19
CA ASP A 98 -4.91 -3.09 -4.92
C ASP A 98 -4.03 -3.07 -6.18
N SER A 99 -4.55 -3.61 -7.28
CA SER A 99 -3.85 -3.72 -8.56
C SER A 99 -3.50 -2.36 -9.17
N TYR A 100 -4.38 -1.37 -9.04
CA TYR A 100 -4.13 0.00 -9.49
C TYR A 100 -3.31 0.78 -8.48
N ARG A 101 -3.62 0.61 -7.20
CA ARG A 101 -2.93 1.28 -6.09
C ARG A 101 -1.43 0.98 -6.07
N SER A 102 -1.07 -0.31 -6.19
CA SER A 102 0.34 -0.75 -6.22
C SER A 102 1.12 -0.03 -7.31
N VAL A 103 0.55 0.00 -8.52
CA VAL A 103 1.23 0.56 -9.70
C VAL A 103 1.38 2.08 -9.59
N LEU A 104 0.35 2.78 -9.07
CA LEU A 104 0.43 4.22 -8.83
C LEU A 104 1.45 4.55 -7.74
N HIS A 105 1.45 3.82 -6.62
CA HIS A 105 2.39 4.05 -5.53
C HIS A 105 3.84 3.88 -6.01
N LEU A 106 4.14 2.78 -6.71
CA LEU A 106 5.49 2.51 -7.21
C LEU A 106 5.96 3.53 -8.26
N PHE A 107 5.04 4.06 -9.06
CA PHE A 107 5.39 5.05 -10.08
C PHE A 107 5.63 6.44 -9.49
N TYR A 108 4.76 6.91 -8.60
CA TYR A 108 4.79 8.29 -8.11
C TYR A 108 5.56 8.51 -6.80
N PHE A 109 5.67 7.48 -5.94
CA PHE A 109 6.32 7.60 -4.63
C PHE A 109 7.67 6.91 -4.57
N GLU A 110 7.90 5.92 -5.42
CA GLU A 110 9.17 5.17 -5.48
C GLU A 110 9.96 5.43 -6.76
N ASP A 111 9.48 6.35 -7.62
CA ASP A 111 10.09 6.77 -8.89
C ASP A 111 10.51 5.61 -9.81
N LEU A 112 9.79 4.48 -9.77
CA LEU A 112 10.11 3.33 -10.60
C LEU A 112 9.61 3.52 -12.03
N SER A 113 10.46 3.16 -12.99
CA SER A 113 10.07 3.13 -14.40
C SER A 113 8.99 2.07 -14.64
N ILE A 114 8.19 2.25 -15.70
CA ILE A 114 7.14 1.29 -16.08
C ILE A 114 7.72 -0.11 -16.30
N ALA A 115 8.90 -0.21 -16.91
CA ALA A 115 9.60 -1.47 -17.12
C ALA A 115 9.98 -2.13 -15.78
N ARG A 116 10.48 -1.33 -14.82
CA ARG A 116 10.84 -1.85 -13.51
C ARG A 116 9.63 -2.29 -12.69
N ILE A 117 8.53 -1.54 -12.76
CA ILE A 117 7.28 -1.93 -12.10
C ILE A 117 6.77 -3.26 -12.67
N ALA A 118 6.87 -3.45 -13.98
CA ALA A 118 6.53 -4.70 -14.63
C ALA A 118 7.35 -5.88 -14.08
N GLU A 119 8.67 -5.72 -13.95
CA GLU A 119 9.54 -6.75 -13.36
C GLU A 119 9.24 -7.01 -11.88
N VAL A 120 9.06 -5.95 -11.08
CA VAL A 120 8.83 -6.05 -9.64
C VAL A 120 7.49 -6.72 -9.34
N LEU A 121 6.43 -6.38 -10.09
CA LEU A 121 5.09 -6.92 -9.85
C LEU A 121 4.78 -8.19 -10.65
N ASP A 122 5.74 -8.70 -11.44
CA ASP A 122 5.56 -9.82 -12.38
C ASP A 122 4.37 -9.58 -13.35
N LEU A 123 4.42 -8.47 -14.07
CA LEU A 123 3.39 -8.01 -15.02
C LEU A 123 4.01 -7.66 -16.37
N THR A 124 3.19 -7.56 -17.41
CA THR A 124 3.64 -6.98 -18.68
C THR A 124 3.68 -5.45 -18.60
N VAL A 125 4.58 -4.81 -19.35
CA VAL A 125 4.64 -3.34 -19.50
C VAL A 125 3.29 -2.78 -19.95
N SER A 126 2.59 -3.47 -20.85
CA SER A 126 1.25 -3.09 -21.31
C SER A 126 0.22 -3.10 -20.17
N THR A 127 0.27 -4.11 -19.30
CA THR A 127 -0.58 -4.18 -18.10
C THR A 127 -0.28 -3.03 -17.15
N VAL A 128 0.99 -2.68 -16.93
CA VAL A 128 1.37 -1.55 -16.06
C VAL A 128 0.85 -0.23 -16.64
N LYS A 129 1.03 0.02 -17.95
CA LYS A 129 0.49 1.22 -18.62
C LYS A 129 -1.04 1.32 -18.48
N MET A 130 -1.74 0.22 -18.72
CA MET A 130 -3.20 0.16 -18.57
C MET A 130 -3.65 0.43 -17.12
N ARG A 131 -2.98 -0.18 -16.14
CA ARG A 131 -3.27 0.04 -14.72
C ARG A 131 -2.96 1.47 -14.28
N LEU A 132 -1.88 2.09 -14.76
CA LEU A 132 -1.58 3.51 -14.51
C LEU A 132 -2.68 4.42 -15.07
N SER A 133 -3.09 4.19 -16.32
CA SER A 133 -4.12 4.99 -16.97
C SER A 133 -5.46 4.90 -16.24
N ARG A 134 -5.94 3.68 -15.98
CA ARG A 134 -7.20 3.44 -15.25
C ARG A 134 -7.12 3.93 -13.80
N GLY A 135 -6.00 3.70 -13.12
CA GLY A 135 -5.77 4.19 -11.77
C GLY A 135 -5.86 5.71 -11.68
N ARG A 136 -5.24 6.43 -12.63
CA ARG A 136 -5.34 7.91 -12.69
C ARG A 136 -6.76 8.39 -12.94
N ALA A 137 -7.52 7.70 -13.78
CA ALA A 137 -8.93 8.03 -14.01
C ALA A 137 -9.77 7.89 -12.73
N LEU A 138 -9.59 6.77 -12.00
CA LEU A 138 -10.26 6.52 -10.72
C LEU A 138 -9.84 7.52 -9.62
N MET A 139 -8.56 7.90 -9.58
CA MET A 139 -8.09 8.95 -8.67
C MET A 139 -8.76 10.28 -8.99
N ARG A 140 -8.81 10.66 -10.28
CA ARG A 140 -9.46 11.90 -10.72
C ARG A 140 -10.92 11.92 -10.28
N GLU A 141 -11.69 10.89 -10.63
CA GLU A 141 -13.11 10.81 -10.27
C GLU A 141 -13.34 11.02 -8.76
N ARG A 142 -12.51 10.38 -7.91
CA ARG A 142 -12.64 10.52 -6.46
C ARG A 142 -12.18 11.86 -5.90
N LEU A 143 -11.17 12.47 -6.50
CA LEU A 143 -10.67 13.77 -6.06
C LEU A 143 -11.58 14.90 -6.51
N THR A 144 -12.19 14.80 -7.70
CA THR A 144 -13.17 15.79 -8.20
C THR A 144 -14.54 15.65 -7.52
N GLN A 145 -14.90 14.46 -7.03
CA GLN A 145 -16.09 14.28 -6.16
C GLN A 145 -15.83 14.67 -4.68
N GLY A 146 -14.64 15.16 -4.36
CA GLY A 146 -14.24 15.60 -3.01
C GLY A 146 -13.65 17.01 -3.03
N VAL A 147 -13.10 17.41 -1.88
CA VAL A 147 -12.50 18.70 -1.43
C VAL A 147 -11.90 19.70 -2.48
N PHE A 148 -11.61 19.29 -3.71
CA PHE A 148 -10.92 20.10 -4.72
C PHE A 148 -11.84 20.92 -5.66
N ASP A 149 -13.14 21.00 -5.37
CA ASP A 149 -14.14 21.74 -6.17
C ASP A 149 -14.56 23.10 -5.55
N ASP A 150 -13.85 23.60 -4.52
CA ASP A 150 -14.01 24.97 -3.98
C ASP A 150 -12.87 25.92 -4.42
#